data_AF-Q1HG99-F1
#
_entry.id   AF-Q1HG99-F1
#
_cell.length_a   1.000
_cell.length_b   1.000
_cell.length_c   1.000
_cell.angle_alpha   90.00
_cell.angle_beta   90.00
_cell.angle_gamma   90.00
#
_symmetry.space_group_name_H-M   'P 1'
#
loop_
_entity.id
_entity.type
_entity.pdbx_description
1 polymer ?
#
loop_
_entity_poly.entity_id
_entity_poly.type
_entity_poly.pdbx_seq_one_letter_code
_entity_poly.pdbx_strand_id
1 'polypeptide(L)'
;VAPVDSGFWWIILLRAYTKSTGDLSLADAPECQKGMRLILALCLSEGFDTFPTLLCADGCSMIDRRMGIYGYPIEIQALFFMALRCSLAMLKHDTEGKEFIERITKRLHALSFHMRSYFWIDFQQLNDIYRYKTEEYSHTAVNKFNVIPDSIPEWVFEFMPTRGGYFIGNVSPARMDFRWFALGNCVAILSSLATPEQSLAIMDLIEARWEELVGEMPLKICYPAIESHEWRITTGCDPKNTRWSYHNGGSWPVLLWILTAACIKTGRPQIARRAIDLAESRLLKDSWPEYYDTQR
;
A
#
# COMPACT_ATOMS: atom_id res chain seq x y z
N VAL A 1 -0.33 -18.87 -4.49
CA VAL A 1 -1.34 -17.80 -4.43
C VAL A 1 -1.28 -17.00 -5.72
N ALA A 2 -2.30 -16.23 -6.10
CA ALA A 2 -2.28 -15.44 -7.33
C ALA A 2 -1.42 -14.17 -7.14
N PRO A 3 -0.33 -13.99 -7.90
CA PRO A 3 0.61 -12.88 -7.72
C PRO A 3 0.13 -11.63 -8.48
N VAL A 4 -0.88 -10.95 -7.94
CA VAL A 4 -1.56 -9.82 -8.61
C VAL A 4 -0.59 -8.64 -8.83
N ASP A 5 0.31 -8.43 -7.87
CA ASP A 5 1.34 -7.40 -7.89
C ASP A 5 2.36 -7.54 -9.02
N SER A 6 2.64 -8.76 -9.47
CA SER A 6 3.70 -9.05 -10.45
C SER A 6 3.48 -8.34 -11.79
N GLY A 7 2.23 -8.25 -12.27
CA GLY A 7 1.91 -7.50 -13.48
C GLY A 7 2.16 -6.00 -13.32
N PHE A 8 1.85 -5.45 -12.13
CA PHE A 8 2.09 -4.04 -11.83
C PHE A 8 3.58 -3.74 -11.73
N TRP A 9 4.35 -4.58 -11.04
CA TRP A 9 5.80 -4.47 -10.97
C TRP A 9 6.46 -4.55 -12.35
N TRP A 10 5.97 -5.42 -13.25
CA TRP A 10 6.47 -5.49 -14.62
C TRP A 10 6.29 -4.17 -15.38
N ILE A 11 5.11 -3.55 -15.30
CA ILE A 11 4.83 -2.24 -15.93
C ILE A 11 5.70 -1.14 -15.30
N ILE A 12 5.80 -1.11 -13.97
CA ILE A 12 6.60 -0.11 -13.24
C ILE A 12 8.09 -0.24 -13.59
N LEU A 13 8.60 -1.47 -13.70
CA LEU A 13 10.00 -1.74 -14.05
C LEU A 13 10.30 -1.35 -15.51
N LEU A 14 9.39 -1.64 -16.45
CA LEU A 14 9.50 -1.17 -17.84
C LEU A 14 9.56 0.37 -17.89
N ARG A 15 8.77 1.05 -17.05
CA ARG A 15 8.82 2.52 -16.94
C ARG A 15 10.14 3.01 -16.35
N ALA A 16 10.64 2.33 -15.33
CA ALA A 16 11.92 2.66 -14.71
C ALA A 16 13.08 2.48 -15.70
N TYR A 17 13.09 1.39 -16.45
CA TYR A 17 14.06 1.13 -17.52
C TYR A 17 14.07 2.27 -18.54
N THR A 18 12.91 2.58 -19.14
CA THR A 18 12.82 3.66 -20.17
C THR A 18 13.20 5.03 -19.62
N LYS A 19 12.94 5.33 -18.33
CA LYS A 19 13.42 6.56 -17.68
C LYS A 19 14.93 6.56 -17.50
N SER A 20 15.50 5.42 -17.08
CA SER A 20 16.92 5.31 -16.73
C SER A 20 17.82 5.30 -17.96
N THR A 21 17.39 4.66 -19.05
CA THR A 21 18.20 4.50 -20.27
C THR A 21 17.90 5.57 -21.31
N GLY A 22 16.71 6.18 -21.27
CA GLY A 22 16.19 7.03 -22.34
C GLY A 22 15.76 6.24 -23.59
N ASP A 23 15.94 4.91 -23.59
CA ASP A 23 15.57 4.03 -24.69
C ASP A 23 14.10 3.63 -24.61
N LEU A 24 13.31 4.11 -25.58
CA LEU A 24 11.88 3.81 -25.70
C LEU A 24 11.61 2.56 -26.54
N SER A 25 12.60 2.04 -27.27
CA SER A 25 12.40 0.97 -28.26
C SER A 25 11.81 -0.30 -27.64
N LEU A 26 12.25 -0.64 -26.42
CA LEU A 26 11.72 -1.79 -25.68
C LEU A 26 10.23 -1.61 -25.33
N ALA A 27 9.84 -0.46 -24.79
CA ALA A 27 8.43 -0.20 -24.46
C ALA A 27 7.56 -0.08 -25.71
N ASP A 28 8.13 0.42 -26.81
CA ASP A 28 7.47 0.52 -28.11
C ASP A 28 7.38 -0.81 -28.87
N ALA A 29 8.09 -1.85 -28.43
CA ALA A 29 8.02 -3.17 -29.06
C ALA A 29 6.56 -3.70 -29.02
N PRO A 30 6.05 -4.28 -30.12
CA PRO A 30 4.68 -4.82 -30.18
C PRO A 30 4.33 -5.76 -29.01
N GLU A 31 5.29 -6.55 -28.56
CA GLU A 31 5.21 -7.53 -27.50
C GLU A 31 5.03 -6.86 -26.14
N CYS A 32 5.76 -5.78 -25.88
CA CYS A 32 5.62 -4.97 -24.66
C CYS A 32 4.31 -4.20 -24.64
N GLN A 33 3.89 -3.62 -25.78
CA GLN A 33 2.57 -2.98 -25.90
C GLN A 33 1.45 -3.98 -25.63
N LYS A 34 1.51 -5.17 -26.25
CA LYS A 34 0.55 -6.26 -26.01
C LYS A 34 0.57 -6.72 -24.55
N GLY A 35 1.74 -6.89 -23.95
CA GLY A 35 1.90 -7.26 -22.54
C GLY A 35 1.23 -6.26 -21.60
N MET A 36 1.48 -4.96 -21.79
CA MET A 36 0.80 -3.91 -21.03
C MET A 36 -0.71 -3.98 -21.18
N ARG A 37 -1.22 -4.10 -22.42
CA ARG A 37 -2.67 -4.18 -22.69
C ARG A 37 -3.33 -5.40 -22.05
N LEU A 38 -2.68 -6.56 -22.07
CA LEU A 38 -3.18 -7.77 -21.42
C LEU A 38 -3.32 -7.59 -19.90
N ILE A 39 -2.29 -7.03 -19.25
CA ILE A 39 -2.35 -6.74 -17.81
C ILE A 39 -3.45 -5.72 -17.51
N LEU A 40 -3.54 -4.65 -18.30
CA LEU A 40 -4.55 -3.61 -18.14
C LEU A 40 -5.97 -4.14 -18.34
N ALA A 41 -6.18 -5.02 -19.33
CA ALA A 41 -7.48 -5.63 -19.61
C ALA A 41 -7.98 -6.46 -18.42
N LEU A 42 -7.08 -7.18 -17.74
CA LEU A 42 -7.42 -7.96 -16.55
C LEU A 42 -7.84 -7.08 -15.37
N CYS A 43 -7.14 -5.97 -15.12
CA CYS A 43 -7.44 -5.11 -13.96
C CYS A 43 -8.52 -4.04 -14.21
N LEU A 44 -8.82 -3.74 -15.48
CA LEU A 44 -9.85 -2.77 -15.89
C LEU A 44 -11.10 -3.45 -16.43
N SER A 45 -11.24 -4.76 -16.27
CA SER A 45 -12.44 -5.49 -16.68
C SER A 45 -13.66 -4.99 -15.90
N GLU A 46 -14.80 -4.97 -16.56
CA GLU A 46 -16.09 -4.75 -15.89
C GLU A 46 -16.46 -5.98 -15.05
N GLY A 47 -17.20 -5.75 -13.98
CA GLY A 47 -17.63 -6.79 -13.06
C GLY A 47 -18.68 -6.27 -12.09
N PHE A 48 -19.01 -7.08 -11.08
CA PHE A 48 -19.97 -6.71 -10.04
C PHE A 48 -19.39 -5.80 -8.95
N ASP A 49 -18.11 -5.44 -9.06
CA ASP A 49 -17.45 -4.58 -8.09
C ASP A 49 -18.05 -3.17 -8.15
N THR A 50 -18.47 -2.66 -7.00
CA THR A 50 -19.04 -1.32 -6.85
C THR A 50 -17.98 -0.30 -6.44
N PHE A 51 -16.72 -0.74 -6.25
CA PHE A 51 -15.59 0.10 -5.88
C PHE A 51 -14.62 0.30 -7.06
N PRO A 52 -13.91 1.43 -7.12
CA PRO A 52 -12.88 1.65 -8.15
C PRO A 52 -11.59 0.88 -7.87
N THR A 53 -11.39 0.41 -6.64
CA THR A 53 -10.29 -0.43 -6.19
C THR A 53 -10.36 -1.82 -6.82
N LEU A 54 -9.24 -2.55 -6.79
CA LEU A 54 -9.15 -3.90 -7.32
C LEU A 54 -9.42 -4.91 -6.19
N LEU A 55 -10.50 -5.69 -6.33
CA LEU A 55 -10.83 -6.78 -5.42
C LEU A 55 -9.78 -7.88 -5.49
N CYS A 56 -9.27 -8.27 -4.32
CA CYS A 56 -8.19 -9.24 -4.18
C CYS A 56 -8.53 -10.36 -3.18
N ALA A 57 -8.05 -11.56 -3.47
CA ALA A 57 -7.97 -12.63 -2.49
C ALA A 57 -6.83 -12.38 -1.48
N ASP A 58 -6.82 -13.12 -0.38
CA ASP A 58 -5.71 -13.07 0.58
C ASP A 58 -4.41 -13.61 -0.05
N GLY A 59 -3.25 -13.16 0.43
CA GLY A 59 -1.94 -13.60 -0.06
C GLY A 59 -1.56 -13.11 -1.47
N CYS A 60 -2.15 -12.02 -1.97
CA CYS A 60 -2.06 -11.61 -3.38
C CYS A 60 -0.93 -10.63 -3.74
N SER A 61 -0.12 -10.22 -2.74
CA SER A 61 0.91 -9.19 -2.88
C SER A 61 2.26 -9.71 -2.36
N MET A 62 3.20 -8.84 -1.95
CA MET A 62 4.42 -9.26 -1.24
C MET A 62 4.10 -10.21 -0.07
N ILE A 63 2.99 -9.95 0.62
CA ILE A 63 2.43 -10.87 1.61
C ILE A 63 1.73 -11.99 0.85
N ASP A 64 2.42 -13.11 0.65
CA ASP A 64 1.98 -14.27 -0.15
C ASP A 64 1.24 -15.36 0.65
N ARG A 65 0.87 -15.03 1.89
CA ARG A 65 0.18 -15.94 2.84
C ARG A 65 -1.07 -15.27 3.40
N ARG A 66 -1.93 -16.07 4.04
CA ARG A 66 -3.17 -15.58 4.64
C ARG A 66 -2.87 -14.64 5.81
N MET A 67 -3.17 -13.35 5.63
CA MET A 67 -2.87 -12.28 6.60
C MET A 67 -4.04 -11.31 6.77
N GLY A 68 -5.22 -11.69 6.29
CA GLY A 68 -6.39 -10.83 6.29
C GLY A 68 -6.29 -9.69 5.29
N ILE A 69 -5.46 -9.80 4.26
CA ILE A 69 -5.29 -8.73 3.26
C ILE A 69 -6.27 -8.85 2.07
N TYR A 70 -7.23 -9.78 2.13
CA TYR A 70 -8.31 -9.88 1.15
C TYR A 70 -9.18 -8.61 1.11
N GLY A 71 -9.90 -8.39 0.02
CA GLY A 71 -10.67 -7.18 -0.22
C GLY A 71 -9.85 -6.19 -1.04
N TYR A 72 -9.55 -5.01 -0.48
CA TYR A 72 -8.91 -3.92 -1.21
C TYR A 72 -7.62 -3.46 -0.49
N PRO A 73 -6.56 -4.29 -0.45
CA PRO A 73 -5.36 -3.97 0.31
C PRO A 73 -4.61 -2.78 -0.30
N ILE A 74 -4.20 -1.81 0.54
CA ILE A 74 -3.50 -0.58 0.14
C ILE A 74 -2.29 -0.85 -0.75
N GLU A 75 -1.57 -1.95 -0.51
CA GLU A 75 -0.41 -2.34 -1.31
C GLU A 75 -0.78 -2.54 -2.79
N ILE A 76 -1.81 -3.34 -3.07
CA ILE A 76 -2.31 -3.56 -4.43
C ILE A 76 -2.89 -2.27 -5.00
N GLN A 77 -3.64 -1.50 -4.22
CA GLN A 77 -4.27 -0.28 -4.73
C GLN A 77 -3.22 0.78 -5.13
N ALA A 78 -2.15 0.92 -4.34
CA ALA A 78 -1.06 1.84 -4.62
C ALA A 78 -0.23 1.36 -5.84
N LEU A 79 0.08 0.07 -5.94
CA LEU A 79 0.77 -0.51 -7.10
C LEU A 79 -0.06 -0.39 -8.38
N PHE A 80 -1.36 -0.67 -8.29
CA PHE A 80 -2.29 -0.52 -9.40
C PHE A 80 -2.34 0.93 -9.89
N PHE A 81 -2.47 1.89 -8.96
CA PHE A 81 -2.42 3.31 -9.30
C PHE A 81 -1.11 3.70 -9.99
N MET A 82 0.04 3.23 -9.48
CA MET A 82 1.34 3.50 -10.06
C MET A 82 1.48 2.88 -11.46
N ALA A 83 1.05 1.64 -11.64
CA ALA A 83 1.08 0.94 -12.92
C ALA A 83 0.19 1.64 -13.97
N LEU A 84 -1.02 2.06 -13.61
CA LEU A 84 -1.90 2.85 -14.48
C LEU A 84 -1.21 4.14 -14.98
N ARG A 85 -0.56 4.88 -14.08
CA ARG A 85 0.20 6.09 -14.46
C ARG A 85 1.40 5.78 -15.35
N CYS A 86 2.10 4.68 -15.08
CA CYS A 86 3.22 4.24 -15.90
C CYS A 86 2.77 3.85 -17.30
N SER A 87 1.66 3.11 -17.42
CA SER A 87 1.06 2.72 -18.69
C SER A 87 0.64 3.94 -19.53
N LEU A 88 0.01 4.96 -18.94
CA LEU A 88 -0.31 6.19 -19.67
C LEU A 88 0.91 6.86 -20.31
N ALA A 89 2.08 6.74 -19.69
CA ALA A 89 3.31 7.34 -20.20
C ALA A 89 4.01 6.51 -21.29
N MET A 90 3.55 5.27 -21.55
CA MET A 90 4.23 4.32 -22.44
C MET A 90 3.31 3.70 -23.52
N LEU A 91 1.99 3.76 -23.36
CA LEU A 91 1.06 3.24 -24.35
C LEU A 91 1.08 4.07 -25.63
N LYS A 92 1.13 3.40 -26.79
CA LYS A 92 0.98 4.05 -28.08
C LYS A 92 -0.43 4.59 -28.30
N HIS A 93 -0.55 5.65 -29.07
CA HIS A 93 -1.84 6.28 -29.43
C HIS A 93 -2.48 5.68 -30.70
N ASP A 94 -2.32 4.38 -30.92
CA ASP A 94 -3.11 3.65 -31.93
C ASP A 94 -4.57 3.49 -31.45
N THR A 95 -5.43 2.92 -32.29
CA THR A 95 -6.88 2.81 -31.99
C THR A 95 -7.12 2.08 -30.66
N GLU A 96 -6.47 0.93 -30.44
CA GLU A 96 -6.60 0.15 -29.20
C GLU A 96 -6.00 0.91 -28.00
N GLY A 97 -4.84 1.53 -28.17
CA GLY A 97 -4.19 2.30 -27.10
C GLY A 97 -5.00 3.51 -26.64
N LYS A 98 -5.70 4.20 -27.55
CA LYS A 98 -6.61 5.31 -27.20
C LYS A 98 -7.75 4.85 -26.27
N GLU A 99 -8.35 3.69 -26.54
CA GLU A 99 -9.40 3.13 -25.68
C GLU A 99 -8.87 2.85 -24.26
N PHE A 100 -7.69 2.22 -24.17
CA PHE A 100 -7.06 1.99 -22.87
C PHE A 100 -6.75 3.30 -22.14
N ILE A 101 -6.22 4.31 -22.83
CA ILE A 101 -5.91 5.62 -22.23
C ILE A 101 -7.16 6.26 -21.61
N GLU A 102 -8.30 6.20 -22.28
CA GLU A 102 -9.57 6.72 -21.75
C GLU A 102 -10.01 5.96 -20.49
N ARG A 103 -9.98 4.62 -20.54
CA ARG A 103 -10.34 3.76 -19.40
C ARG A 103 -9.42 3.97 -18.20
N ILE A 104 -8.12 4.06 -18.45
CA ILE A 104 -7.11 4.34 -17.43
C ILE A 104 -7.36 5.71 -16.80
N THR A 105 -7.61 6.74 -17.61
CA THR A 105 -7.84 8.11 -17.10
C THR A 105 -9.07 8.18 -16.21
N LYS A 106 -10.18 7.55 -16.62
CA LYS A 106 -11.40 7.45 -15.78
C LYS A 106 -11.12 6.72 -14.47
N ARG A 107 -10.41 5.58 -14.53
CA ARG A 107 -10.07 4.79 -13.33
C ARG A 107 -9.14 5.54 -12.39
N LEU A 108 -8.12 6.24 -12.90
CA LEU A 108 -7.19 7.04 -12.09
C LEU A 108 -7.91 8.15 -11.32
N HIS A 109 -8.88 8.83 -11.93
CA HIS A 109 -9.69 9.83 -11.23
C HIS A 109 -10.50 9.20 -10.09
N ALA A 110 -11.23 8.11 -10.37
CA ALA A 110 -12.03 7.43 -9.36
C ALA A 110 -11.18 6.86 -8.21
N LEU A 111 -10.04 6.25 -8.54
CA LEU A 111 -9.12 5.68 -7.56
C LEU A 111 -8.44 6.78 -6.72
N SER A 112 -8.03 7.90 -7.32
CA SER A 112 -7.48 9.05 -6.58
C SER A 112 -8.46 9.56 -5.53
N PHE A 113 -9.72 9.79 -5.93
CA PHE A 113 -10.75 10.27 -5.02
C PHE A 113 -11.02 9.26 -3.90
N HIS A 114 -11.18 7.99 -4.26
CA HIS A 114 -11.53 6.93 -3.30
C HIS A 114 -10.41 6.73 -2.27
N MET A 115 -9.16 6.58 -2.70
CA MET A 115 -8.05 6.36 -1.80
C MET A 115 -7.84 7.55 -0.86
N ARG A 116 -7.83 8.79 -1.38
CA ARG A 116 -7.60 9.99 -0.57
C ARG A 116 -8.72 10.29 0.42
N SER A 117 -9.96 9.94 0.07
CA SER A 117 -11.12 10.23 0.92
C SER A 117 -11.40 9.14 1.96
N TYR A 118 -11.14 7.88 1.62
CA TYR A 118 -11.63 6.75 2.42
C TYR A 118 -10.53 5.88 3.04
N PHE A 119 -9.35 5.81 2.40
CA PHE A 119 -8.22 5.09 2.98
C PHE A 119 -7.35 5.98 3.86
N TRP A 120 -7.43 7.30 3.72
CA TRP A 120 -6.64 8.21 4.53
C TRP A 120 -7.14 8.24 5.98
N ILE A 121 -6.22 8.15 6.93
CA ILE A 121 -6.49 8.38 8.35
C ILE A 121 -5.42 9.29 8.95
N ASP A 122 -5.87 10.26 9.73
CA ASP A 122 -5.09 11.09 10.64
C ASP A 122 -5.88 11.27 11.94
N PHE A 123 -5.36 12.07 12.88
CA PHE A 123 -6.04 12.30 14.16
C PHE A 123 -7.46 12.86 14.00
N GLN A 124 -7.68 13.78 13.06
CA GLN A 124 -9.00 14.37 12.83
C GLN A 124 -9.95 13.33 12.22
N GLN A 125 -9.50 12.62 11.19
CA GLN A 125 -10.32 11.62 10.52
C GLN A 125 -10.68 10.45 11.44
N LEU A 126 -9.75 10.04 12.31
CA LEU A 126 -10.02 9.03 13.35
C LEU A 126 -11.11 9.49 14.32
N ASN A 127 -11.07 10.75 14.78
CA ASN A 127 -12.12 11.31 15.63
C ASN A 127 -13.47 11.36 14.93
N ASP A 128 -13.50 11.65 13.63
CA ASP A 128 -14.74 11.68 12.84
C ASP A 128 -15.32 10.26 12.69
N ILE A 129 -14.48 9.26 12.38
CA ILE A 129 -14.90 7.85 12.27
C ILE A 129 -15.42 7.32 13.62
N TYR A 130 -14.76 7.67 14.73
CA TYR A 130 -15.19 7.31 16.08
C TYR A 130 -16.59 7.86 16.43
N ARG A 131 -17.04 8.91 15.74
CA ARG A 131 -18.35 9.55 15.94
C ARG A 131 -19.38 9.18 14.87
N TYR A 132 -19.06 8.22 14.00
CA TYR A 132 -20.00 7.78 12.97
C TYR A 132 -21.31 7.27 13.56
N LYS A 133 -22.39 7.54 12.83
CA LYS A 133 -23.65 6.83 13.00
C LYS A 133 -23.64 5.60 12.09
N THR A 134 -24.33 4.56 12.50
CA THR A 134 -24.49 3.31 11.74
C THR A 134 -25.85 3.29 11.03
N GLU A 135 -26.05 2.31 10.14
CA GLU A 135 -27.33 2.10 9.43
C GLU A 135 -27.72 3.29 8.53
N GLU A 136 -26.73 4.03 8.01
CA GLU A 136 -27.00 5.15 7.10
C GLU A 136 -27.34 4.65 5.69
N TYR A 137 -28.58 4.84 5.26
CA TYR A 137 -29.04 4.48 3.91
C TYR A 137 -29.39 5.72 3.08
N SER A 138 -28.36 6.37 2.52
CA SER A 138 -28.55 7.50 1.61
C SER A 138 -27.30 7.81 0.77
N HIS A 139 -27.47 8.51 -0.35
CA HIS A 139 -26.35 9.05 -1.12
C HIS A 139 -25.56 10.13 -0.36
N THR A 140 -26.14 10.74 0.67
CA THR A 140 -25.53 11.78 1.51
C THR A 140 -24.96 11.23 2.83
N ALA A 141 -24.93 9.91 3.02
CA ALA A 141 -24.35 9.25 4.19
C ALA A 141 -22.90 9.68 4.43
N VAL A 142 -22.52 9.90 5.68
CA VAL A 142 -21.13 10.15 6.10
C VAL A 142 -20.41 8.81 6.23
N ASN A 143 -21.04 7.82 6.89
CA ASN A 143 -20.48 6.49 7.07
C ASN A 143 -20.74 5.59 5.85
N LYS A 144 -20.06 5.87 4.74
CA LYS A 144 -20.27 5.21 3.43
C LYS A 144 -20.14 3.70 3.43
N PHE A 145 -19.37 3.15 4.38
CA PHE A 145 -19.08 1.71 4.45
C PHE A 145 -19.76 1.03 5.63
N ASN A 146 -20.61 1.74 6.38
CA ASN A 146 -21.27 1.25 7.59
C ASN A 146 -20.28 0.62 8.60
N VAL A 147 -19.17 1.32 8.85
CA VAL A 147 -18.16 0.92 9.85
C VAL A 147 -18.75 1.13 11.24
N ILE A 148 -18.58 0.14 12.10
CA ILE A 148 -19.03 0.20 13.50
C ILE A 148 -17.93 0.89 14.32
N PRO A 149 -18.17 2.05 14.96
CA PRO A 149 -17.14 2.74 15.74
C PRO A 149 -16.52 1.89 16.85
N ASP A 150 -17.33 1.06 17.51
CA ASP A 150 -16.88 0.15 18.56
C ASP A 150 -15.95 -0.97 18.04
N SER A 151 -15.83 -1.14 16.72
CA SER A 151 -14.88 -2.09 16.11
C SER A 151 -13.49 -1.51 15.85
N ILE A 152 -13.27 -0.21 16.11
CA ILE A 152 -11.95 0.42 15.99
C ILE A 152 -11.04 -0.15 17.09
N PRO A 153 -9.89 -0.76 16.75
CA PRO A 153 -9.00 -1.34 17.76
C PRO A 153 -8.40 -0.27 18.69
N GLU A 154 -8.29 -0.58 19.99
CA GLU A 154 -7.78 0.35 21.01
C GLU A 154 -6.38 0.90 20.68
N TRP A 155 -5.51 0.08 20.11
CA TRP A 155 -4.14 0.47 19.75
C TRP A 155 -4.10 1.65 18.77
N VAL A 156 -5.13 1.85 17.95
CA VAL A 156 -5.17 2.91 16.93
C VAL A 156 -5.18 4.28 17.60
N PHE A 157 -5.89 4.44 18.72
CA PHE A 157 -5.99 5.70 19.45
C PHE A 157 -4.65 6.09 20.10
N GLU A 158 -3.91 5.11 20.62
CA GLU A 158 -2.59 5.34 21.21
C GLU A 158 -1.51 5.53 20.16
N PHE A 159 -1.62 4.83 19.02
CA PHE A 159 -0.67 4.90 17.92
C PHE A 159 -0.81 6.19 17.10
N MET A 160 -2.02 6.73 16.91
CA MET A 160 -2.21 7.93 16.09
C MET A 160 -1.59 9.17 16.75
N PRO A 161 -0.55 9.80 16.18
CA PRO A 161 0.00 11.05 16.71
C PRO A 161 -0.93 12.23 16.38
N THR A 162 -0.77 13.35 17.11
CA THR A 162 -1.48 14.60 16.79
C THR A 162 -1.06 15.21 15.46
N ARG A 163 0.17 14.93 15.02
CA ARG A 163 0.71 15.29 13.70
C ARG A 163 1.19 14.04 12.99
N GLY A 164 0.55 13.73 11.87
CA GLY A 164 0.85 12.58 11.05
C GLY A 164 -0.43 11.88 10.59
N GLY A 165 -0.26 10.90 9.72
CA GLY A 165 -1.36 10.12 9.16
C GLY A 165 -0.85 9.12 8.14
N TYR A 166 -1.70 8.21 7.70
CA TYR A 166 -1.34 7.17 6.74
C TYR A 166 -2.56 6.67 5.98
N PHE A 167 -2.31 5.89 4.93
CA PHE A 167 -3.36 5.09 4.30
C PHE A 167 -3.52 3.76 5.04
N ILE A 168 -4.72 3.50 5.56
CA ILE A 168 -5.07 2.25 6.25
C ILE A 168 -4.97 1.04 5.32
N GLY A 169 -4.83 -0.14 5.92
CA GLY A 169 -4.57 -1.38 5.20
C GLY A 169 -5.66 -1.78 4.22
N ASN A 170 -6.93 -1.57 4.57
CA ASN A 170 -8.06 -2.04 3.77
C ASN A 170 -9.34 -1.26 4.11
N VAL A 171 -10.19 -1.04 3.11
CA VAL A 171 -11.54 -0.48 3.27
C VAL A 171 -12.51 -1.28 2.41
N SER A 172 -13.51 -1.89 3.03
CA SER A 172 -14.51 -2.73 2.38
C SER A 172 -15.87 -2.59 3.08
N PRO A 173 -16.98 -3.11 2.51
CA PRO A 173 -18.28 -3.06 3.18
C PRO A 173 -18.22 -3.61 4.61
N ALA A 174 -18.62 -2.78 5.58
CA ALA A 174 -18.62 -3.06 7.02
C ALA A 174 -17.26 -3.43 7.62
N ARG A 175 -16.14 -3.10 6.96
CA ARG A 175 -14.80 -3.46 7.43
C ARG A 175 -13.74 -2.43 7.05
N MET A 176 -13.01 -1.96 8.06
CA MET A 176 -11.76 -1.21 7.91
C MET A 176 -10.63 -1.95 8.63
N ASP A 177 -9.53 -2.19 7.92
CA ASP A 177 -8.31 -2.72 8.51
C ASP A 177 -7.37 -1.54 8.79
N PHE A 178 -7.28 -1.15 10.05
CA PHE A 178 -6.51 0.01 10.48
C PHE A 178 -5.00 -0.24 10.48
N ARG A 179 -4.51 -1.47 10.25
CA ARG A 179 -3.06 -1.73 10.24
C ARG A 179 -2.34 -0.84 9.23
N TRP A 180 -1.17 -0.35 9.62
CA TRP A 180 -0.27 0.38 8.74
C TRP A 180 0.52 -0.63 7.90
N PHE A 181 0.65 -0.38 6.59
CA PHE A 181 1.45 -1.20 5.67
C PHE A 181 2.51 -0.34 4.98
N ALA A 182 3.77 -0.73 5.11
CA ALA A 182 4.91 0.05 4.65
C ALA A 182 4.92 0.27 3.14
N LEU A 183 4.83 -0.81 2.37
CA LEU A 183 4.94 -0.78 0.91
C LEU A 183 3.83 0.07 0.30
N GLY A 184 2.59 -0.15 0.72
CA GLY A 184 1.43 0.62 0.26
C GLY A 184 1.58 2.13 0.49
N ASN A 185 2.00 2.53 1.69
CA ASN A 185 2.21 3.96 2.00
C ASN A 185 3.38 4.57 1.23
N CYS A 186 4.50 3.85 1.08
CA CYS A 186 5.64 4.33 0.31
C CYS A 186 5.31 4.44 -1.19
N VAL A 187 4.63 3.45 -1.78
CA VAL A 187 4.18 3.51 -3.19
C VAL A 187 3.15 4.63 -3.37
N ALA A 188 2.27 4.88 -2.40
CA ALA A 188 1.32 5.99 -2.47
C ALA A 188 2.04 7.36 -2.57
N ILE A 189 3.14 7.53 -1.84
CA ILE A 189 4.01 8.71 -1.96
C ILE A 189 4.67 8.75 -3.34
N LEU A 190 5.32 7.66 -3.76
CA LEU A 190 6.12 7.60 -5.00
C LEU A 190 5.28 7.83 -6.26
N SER A 191 4.08 7.25 -6.30
CA SER A 191 3.13 7.39 -7.40
C SER A 191 2.35 8.72 -7.39
N SER A 192 2.55 9.55 -6.36
CA SER A 192 1.76 10.75 -6.07
C SER A 192 0.25 10.47 -5.99
N LEU A 193 -0.11 9.28 -5.49
CA LEU A 193 -1.46 8.98 -5.00
C LEU A 193 -1.74 9.83 -3.77
N ALA A 194 -0.81 9.83 -2.81
CA ALA A 194 -0.81 10.74 -1.68
C ALA A 194 -0.67 12.19 -2.15
N THR A 195 -1.43 13.12 -1.55
CA THR A 195 -1.16 14.56 -1.74
C THR A 195 0.18 14.94 -1.10
N PRO A 196 0.74 16.13 -1.39
CA PRO A 196 1.94 16.60 -0.70
C PRO A 196 1.77 16.62 0.83
N GLU A 197 0.61 17.06 1.32
CA GLU A 197 0.28 17.12 2.75
C GLU A 197 0.22 15.73 3.37
N GLN A 198 -0.47 14.79 2.71
CA GLN A 198 -0.54 13.39 3.14
C GLN A 198 0.86 12.74 3.13
N SER A 199 1.68 13.04 2.13
CA SER A 199 3.05 12.51 2.03
C SER A 199 3.93 13.00 3.19
N LEU A 200 3.81 14.29 3.56
CA LEU A 200 4.50 14.85 4.72
C LEU A 200 3.96 14.27 6.03
N ALA A 201 2.64 14.07 6.13
CA ALA A 201 2.02 13.46 7.30
C ALA A 201 2.43 11.98 7.49
N ILE A 202 2.63 11.20 6.42
CA ILE A 202 3.22 9.85 6.51
C ILE A 202 4.65 9.92 7.06
N MET A 203 5.44 10.90 6.64
CA MET A 203 6.80 11.08 7.15
C MET A 203 6.82 11.53 8.62
N ASP A 204 5.93 12.45 9.00
CA ASP A 204 5.75 12.88 10.40
C ASP A 204 5.32 11.69 11.28
N LEU A 205 4.46 10.79 10.77
CA LEU A 205 4.09 9.54 11.48
C LEU A 205 5.29 8.62 11.67
N ILE A 206 6.10 8.39 10.63
CA ILE A 206 7.29 7.53 10.71
C ILE A 206 8.30 8.10 11.72
N GLU A 207 8.49 9.42 11.76
CA GLU A 207 9.35 10.06 12.75
C GLU A 207 8.77 9.93 14.17
N ALA A 208 7.46 10.16 14.35
CA ALA A 208 6.80 10.10 15.65
C ALA A 208 6.69 8.68 16.24
N ARG A 209 6.53 7.67 15.37
CA ARG A 209 6.37 6.25 15.72
C ARG A 209 7.55 5.40 15.23
N TRP A 210 8.75 5.98 15.30
CA TRP A 210 9.97 5.35 14.81
C TRP A 210 10.22 3.99 15.46
N GLU A 211 10.03 3.89 16.77
CA GLU A 211 10.29 2.63 17.49
C GLU A 211 9.31 1.53 17.08
N GLU A 212 8.04 1.87 16.86
CA GLU A 212 6.99 0.95 16.42
C GLU A 212 7.16 0.50 14.97
N LEU A 213 7.52 1.42 14.07
CA LEU A 213 7.54 1.18 12.62
C LEU A 213 8.91 0.76 12.07
N VAL A 214 10.00 1.17 12.75
CA VAL A 214 11.38 0.86 12.38
C VAL A 214 12.04 0.00 13.47
N GLY A 215 11.98 0.45 14.72
CA GLY A 215 12.69 -0.19 15.84
C GLY A 215 14.19 -0.32 15.57
N GLU A 216 14.76 -1.51 15.80
CA GLU A 216 16.19 -1.80 15.59
C GLU A 216 16.53 -2.29 14.18
N MET A 217 15.55 -2.49 13.30
CA MET A 217 15.78 -2.93 11.92
C MET A 217 14.70 -2.38 10.98
N PRO A 218 15.07 -1.50 10.02
CA PRO A 218 14.11 -1.03 9.03
C PRO A 218 13.72 -2.17 8.07
N LEU A 219 12.48 -2.25 7.61
CA LEU A 219 11.28 -1.54 8.04
C LEU A 219 10.22 -2.59 8.38
N LYS A 220 9.32 -2.31 9.34
CA LYS A 220 8.18 -3.20 9.57
C LYS A 220 7.36 -3.34 8.30
N ILE A 221 6.99 -4.57 7.92
CA ILE A 221 6.12 -4.78 6.76
C ILE A 221 4.71 -4.26 7.01
N CYS A 222 4.19 -4.51 8.21
CA CYS A 222 2.96 -3.94 8.73
C CYS A 222 3.05 -3.69 10.24
N TYR A 223 2.14 -2.88 10.77
CA TYR A 223 2.01 -2.64 12.20
C TYR A 223 0.53 -2.46 12.62
N PRO A 224 0.11 -3.00 13.78
CA PRO A 224 0.83 -3.95 14.64
C PRO A 224 0.78 -5.39 14.08
N ALA A 225 1.44 -6.31 14.79
CA ALA A 225 1.23 -7.74 14.59
C ALA A 225 -0.14 -8.17 15.12
N ILE A 226 -0.75 -9.14 14.45
CA ILE A 226 -1.95 -9.83 14.90
C ILE A 226 -1.57 -10.87 15.96
N GLU A 227 -2.31 -10.93 17.06
CA GLU A 227 -2.02 -11.78 18.21
C GLU A 227 -3.19 -12.70 18.62
N SER A 228 -2.89 -13.70 19.45
CA SER A 228 -3.87 -14.49 20.21
C SER A 228 -5.05 -15.05 19.38
N HIS A 229 -6.27 -14.56 19.62
CA HIS A 229 -7.46 -15.07 18.94
C HIS A 229 -7.57 -14.57 17.50
N GLU A 230 -7.22 -13.32 17.28
CA GLU A 230 -7.18 -12.72 15.95
C GLU A 230 -6.17 -13.44 15.06
N TRP A 231 -5.02 -13.86 15.61
CA TRP A 231 -4.02 -14.61 14.84
C TRP A 231 -4.58 -15.96 14.37
N ARG A 232 -5.25 -16.69 15.27
CA ARG A 232 -5.87 -17.99 14.96
C ARG A 232 -6.93 -17.84 13.86
N ILE A 233 -7.78 -16.82 13.95
CA ILE A 233 -8.88 -16.58 12.99
C ILE A 233 -8.35 -16.08 11.65
N THR A 234 -7.55 -15.01 11.67
CA THR A 234 -7.14 -14.27 10.47
C THR A 234 -6.14 -15.06 9.66
N THR A 235 -5.12 -15.63 10.32
CA THR A 235 -4.06 -16.37 9.62
C THR A 235 -4.40 -17.85 9.42
N GLY A 236 -5.36 -18.39 10.18
CA GLY A 236 -5.62 -19.83 10.20
C GLY A 236 -4.55 -20.62 10.95
N CYS A 237 -4.02 -20.05 12.05
CA CYS A 237 -2.93 -20.61 12.83
C CYS A 237 -1.63 -20.82 12.03
N ASP A 238 -1.29 -19.88 11.13
CA ASP A 238 -0.13 -20.00 10.24
C ASP A 238 1.19 -19.91 11.02
N PRO A 239 1.98 -21.01 11.13
CA PRO A 239 3.16 -21.06 11.99
C PRO A 239 4.33 -20.22 11.46
N LYS A 240 4.29 -19.75 10.20
CA LYS A 240 5.32 -18.83 9.66
C LYS A 240 5.02 -17.38 10.04
N ASN A 241 3.76 -17.05 10.32
CA ASN A 241 3.29 -15.69 10.63
C ASN A 241 2.96 -15.55 12.11
N THR A 242 3.82 -16.07 12.99
CA THR A 242 3.70 -15.88 14.44
C THR A 242 3.83 -14.40 14.82
N ARG A 243 3.63 -14.08 16.10
CA ARG A 243 3.72 -12.73 16.63
C ARG A 243 5.05 -12.07 16.23
N TRP A 244 4.97 -10.92 15.56
CA TRP A 244 6.12 -10.12 15.10
C TRP A 244 7.09 -10.87 14.16
N SER A 245 6.58 -11.83 13.40
CA SER A 245 7.38 -12.67 12.49
C SER A 245 6.90 -12.61 11.05
N TYR A 246 7.85 -12.72 10.12
CA TYR A 246 7.61 -12.78 8.68
C TYR A 246 6.65 -11.68 8.21
N HIS A 247 5.46 -11.99 7.70
CA HIS A 247 4.49 -10.96 7.27
C HIS A 247 3.73 -10.32 8.43
N ASN A 248 3.69 -10.96 9.59
CA ASN A 248 2.93 -10.51 10.75
C ASN A 248 3.76 -9.58 11.65
N GLY A 249 4.14 -8.43 11.11
CA GLY A 249 4.93 -7.42 11.82
C GLY A 249 6.44 -7.70 11.85
N GLY A 250 6.94 -8.58 10.99
CA GLY A 250 8.39 -8.74 10.78
C GLY A 250 9.03 -7.46 10.19
N SER A 251 10.32 -7.27 10.46
CA SER A 251 11.13 -6.22 9.83
C SER A 251 11.81 -6.75 8.57
N TRP A 252 11.63 -6.06 7.45
CA TRP A 252 12.10 -6.49 6.13
C TRP A 252 13.12 -5.50 5.57
N PRO A 253 14.42 -5.86 5.53
CA PRO A 253 15.48 -4.99 5.01
C PRO A 253 15.24 -4.53 3.57
N VAL A 254 14.58 -5.35 2.74
CA VAL A 254 14.24 -4.99 1.36
C VAL A 254 13.37 -3.74 1.27
N LEU A 255 12.60 -3.38 2.31
CA LEU A 255 11.78 -2.16 2.30
C LEU A 255 12.60 -0.86 2.49
N LEU A 256 13.90 -0.97 2.80
CA LEU A 256 14.77 0.20 2.98
C LEU A 256 14.86 1.06 1.71
N TRP A 257 14.90 0.46 0.52
CA TRP A 257 15.02 1.24 -0.72
C TRP A 257 13.75 2.05 -1.01
N ILE A 258 12.56 1.49 -0.72
CA ILE A 258 11.30 2.18 -1.02
C ILE A 258 11.02 3.29 0.00
N LEU A 259 11.40 3.08 1.27
CA LEU A 259 11.44 4.13 2.28
C LEU A 259 12.37 5.26 1.83
N THR A 260 13.60 4.92 1.42
CA THR A 260 14.60 5.89 0.96
C THR A 260 14.08 6.72 -0.22
N ALA A 261 13.49 6.08 -1.22
CA ALA A 261 12.90 6.76 -2.36
C ALA A 261 11.77 7.71 -1.94
N ALA A 262 10.89 7.27 -1.02
CA ALA A 262 9.81 8.10 -0.49
C ALA A 262 10.37 9.31 0.29
N CYS A 263 11.39 9.12 1.14
CA CYS A 263 12.07 10.17 1.89
C CYS A 263 12.72 11.21 0.96
N ILE A 264 13.36 10.78 -0.13
CA ILE A 264 13.93 11.71 -1.11
C ILE A 264 12.81 12.52 -1.77
N LYS A 265 11.73 11.86 -2.20
CA LYS A 265 10.59 12.53 -2.87
C LYS A 265 9.88 13.55 -1.96
N THR A 266 9.89 13.34 -0.64
CA THR A 266 9.28 14.26 0.34
C THR A 266 10.26 15.28 0.92
N GLY A 267 11.53 15.27 0.50
CA GLY A 267 12.54 16.19 1.04
C GLY A 267 12.92 15.91 2.49
N ARG A 268 12.81 14.64 2.94
CA ARG A 268 13.14 14.18 4.29
C ARG A 268 14.31 13.16 4.31
N PRO A 269 15.48 13.48 3.71
CA PRO A 269 16.58 12.52 3.57
C PRO A 269 17.18 12.07 4.91
N GLN A 270 16.99 12.82 5.99
CA GLN A 270 17.48 12.44 7.33
C GLN A 270 16.84 11.15 7.85
N ILE A 271 15.57 10.88 7.51
CA ILE A 271 14.86 9.65 7.88
C ILE A 271 15.56 8.44 7.21
N ALA A 272 15.86 8.57 5.92
CA ALA A 272 16.56 7.54 5.16
C ALA A 272 17.98 7.30 5.69
N ARG A 273 18.75 8.36 5.98
CA ARG A 273 20.10 8.22 6.56
C ARG A 273 20.06 7.47 7.88
N ARG A 274 19.16 7.84 8.79
CA ARG A 274 19.00 7.13 10.08
C ARG A 274 18.65 5.64 9.89
N ALA A 275 17.79 5.32 8.93
CA ALA A 275 17.45 3.93 8.62
C ALA A 275 18.63 3.16 8.01
N ILE A 276 19.40 3.78 7.12
CA ILE A 276 20.60 3.20 6.50
C ILE A 276 21.67 2.93 7.57
N ASP A 277 21.99 3.92 8.42
CA ASP A 277 22.98 3.77 9.50
C ASP A 277 22.62 2.59 10.42
N LEU A 278 21.32 2.45 10.73
CA LEU A 278 20.81 1.34 11.53
C LEU A 278 20.98 -0.01 10.83
N ALA A 279 20.62 -0.11 9.55
CA ALA A 279 20.77 -1.33 8.76
C ALA A 279 22.24 -1.73 8.56
N GLU A 280 23.12 -0.78 8.24
CA GLU A 280 24.56 -0.99 8.04
C GLU A 280 25.27 -1.54 9.28
N SER A 281 24.75 -1.24 10.48
CA SER A 281 25.32 -1.73 11.73
C SER A 281 25.21 -3.27 11.91
N ARG A 282 24.27 -3.92 11.21
CA ARG A 282 23.87 -5.33 11.42
C ARG A 282 23.82 -6.20 10.17
N LEU A 283 23.29 -5.71 9.04
CA LEU A 283 22.99 -6.56 7.87
C LEU A 283 24.17 -7.42 7.41
N LEU A 284 25.37 -6.83 7.33
CA LEU A 284 26.58 -7.56 6.94
C LEU A 284 26.97 -8.62 7.98
N LYS A 285 26.88 -8.30 9.27
CA LYS A 285 27.24 -9.21 10.37
C LYS A 285 26.29 -10.41 10.42
N ASP A 286 25.03 -10.18 10.10
CA ASP A 286 23.98 -11.19 10.12
C ASP A 286 23.88 -11.97 8.79
N SER A 287 24.79 -11.73 7.84
CA SER A 287 24.84 -12.40 6.53
C SER A 287 23.58 -12.19 5.66
N TRP A 288 23.08 -10.95 5.62
CA TRP A 288 21.94 -10.54 4.78
C TRP A 288 20.67 -11.39 4.96
N PRO A 289 20.07 -11.45 6.17
CA PRO A 289 18.84 -12.21 6.39
C PRO A 289 17.69 -11.71 5.51
N GLU A 290 16.79 -12.63 5.16
CA GLU A 290 15.56 -12.31 4.42
C GLU A 290 14.67 -11.30 5.18
N TYR A 291 14.49 -11.54 6.49
CA TYR A 291 13.71 -10.71 7.40
C TYR A 291 14.21 -10.90 8.84
N TYR A 292 13.73 -10.04 9.74
CA TYR A 292 14.00 -10.08 11.17
C TYR A 292 12.71 -10.14 11.97
N ASP A 293 12.62 -11.11 12.88
CA ASP A 293 11.60 -11.12 13.93
C ASP A 293 11.95 -10.07 14.99
N THR A 294 10.94 -9.42 15.58
CA THR A 294 11.17 -8.53 16.72
C THR A 294 10.50 -9.04 17.97
N GLN A 295 11.26 -9.13 19.05
CA GLN A 295 10.71 -9.41 20.37
C GLN A 295 10.14 -8.10 20.93
N ARG A 296 8.80 -7.95 20.87
CA ARG A 296 8.05 -7.08 21.77
C ARG A 296 7.02 -7.92 22.48
#